data_AF-A0A961RQ88-F1
#
_entry.id   AF-A0A961RQ88-F1
#
_cell.length_a   1.000
_cell.length_b   1.000
_cell.length_c   1.000
_cell.angle_alpha   90.00
_cell.angle_beta   90.00
_cell.angle_gamma   90.00
#
_symmetry.space_group_name_H-M   'P 1'
#
loop_
_entity.id
_entity.type
_entity.pdbx_description
1 polymer ?
#
loop_
_entity_poly.entity_id
_entity_poly.type
_entity_poly.pdbx_seq_one_letter_code
_entity_poly.pdbx_strand_id
1 'polypeptide(L)'
;GVTRVGIHRGPAIVGNFGGQRFFDYTAIGDTVNTAARLEGANKHIGTRLCVSGPVASSATSFVFRPIGTIFLKGKHEGIEAFEPVSTVAAHPGGEEAYEKAFALMKEGDPAASEAFSLLAETHHEDALIRLQMYRLSHGATSTDIILGEK
;
A
#
# COMPACT_ATOMS: atom_id res chain seq x y z
N GLY A 1 -6.35 -17.38 10.91
CA GLY A 1 -6.63 -16.40 9.84
C GLY A 1 -5.44 -15.47 9.67
N VAL A 2 -5.26 -14.85 8.49
CA VAL A 2 -4.21 -13.85 8.26
C VAL A 2 -4.69 -12.47 8.69
N THR A 3 -3.99 -11.84 9.64
CA THR A 3 -4.28 -10.46 10.07
C THR A 3 -3.67 -9.45 9.10
N ARG A 4 -4.49 -8.49 8.67
CA ARG A 4 -4.12 -7.35 7.83
C ARG A 4 -4.32 -6.05 8.60
N VAL A 5 -3.51 -5.05 8.29
CA VAL A 5 -3.56 -3.74 8.95
C VAL A 5 -3.39 -2.64 7.90
N GLY A 6 -4.28 -1.65 7.96
CA GLY A 6 -4.17 -0.39 7.23
C GLY A 6 -3.84 0.73 8.18
N ILE A 7 -2.85 1.57 7.84
CA ILE A 7 -2.43 2.69 8.68
C ILE A 7 -2.51 3.98 7.88
N HIS A 8 -3.25 4.95 8.40
CA HIS A 8 -3.37 6.27 7.83
C HIS A 8 -3.32 7.35 8.91
N ARG A 9 -2.88 8.54 8.51
CA ARG A 9 -2.78 9.71 9.38
C ARG A 9 -3.47 10.90 8.71
N GLY A 10 -4.34 11.53 9.47
CA GLY A 10 -5.08 12.72 9.06
C GLY A 10 -5.96 13.24 10.20
N PRO A 11 -6.69 14.34 9.98
CA PRO A 11 -7.62 14.88 10.96
C PRO A 11 -8.82 13.94 11.18
N ALA A 12 -9.29 13.83 12.42
CA ALA A 12 -10.49 13.11 12.79
C ALA A 12 -11.15 13.80 13.99
N ILE A 13 -12.47 13.63 14.12
CA ILE A 13 -13.22 14.10 15.29
C ILE A 13 -13.32 12.93 16.25
N VAL A 14 -12.85 13.13 17.49
CA VAL A 14 -12.91 12.13 18.56
C VAL A 14 -13.84 12.63 19.65
N GLY A 15 -14.75 11.78 20.12
CA GLY A 15 -15.68 12.15 21.18
C GLY A 15 -16.75 11.09 21.44
N ASN A 16 -17.69 11.45 22.30
CA ASN A 16 -18.89 10.65 22.56
C ASN A 16 -19.92 10.91 21.45
N PHE A 17 -20.25 9.87 20.69
CA PHE A 17 -21.26 9.94 19.65
C PHE A 17 -22.43 9.03 20.02
N GLY A 18 -23.66 9.55 19.89
CA GLY A 18 -24.88 8.81 20.21
C GLY A 18 -25.95 9.67 20.88
N GLY A 19 -27.06 9.03 21.26
CA GLY A 19 -28.18 9.68 21.97
C GLY A 19 -28.15 9.37 23.48
N GLN A 20 -29.08 9.96 24.25
CA GLN A 20 -29.09 9.89 25.73
C GLN A 20 -28.93 8.50 26.37
N ARG A 21 -29.21 7.41 25.64
CA ARG A 21 -29.22 6.04 26.14
C ARG A 21 -28.06 5.17 25.65
N PHE A 22 -27.38 5.57 24.57
CA PHE A 22 -26.27 4.85 23.97
C PHE A 22 -25.25 5.86 23.44
N PHE A 23 -24.05 5.86 24.00
CA PHE A 23 -22.94 6.71 23.57
C PHE A 23 -21.69 5.84 23.40
N ASP A 24 -21.07 5.96 22.23
CA ASP A 24 -19.78 5.34 21.94
C ASP A 24 -18.71 6.43 21.89
N TYR A 25 -17.64 6.26 22.66
CA TYR A 25 -16.45 7.08 22.52
C TYR A 25 -15.65 6.57 21.32
N THR A 26 -15.71 7.29 20.21
CA THR A 26 -15.14 6.83 18.94
C THR A 26 -14.52 7.98 18.14
N ALA A 27 -13.75 7.63 17.11
CA ALA A 27 -13.23 8.56 16.11
C ALA A 27 -14.06 8.45 14.83
N ILE A 28 -14.47 9.60 14.29
CA ILE A 28 -15.22 9.68 13.03
C ILE A 28 -14.48 10.64 12.09
N GLY A 29 -14.41 10.26 10.82
CA GLY A 29 -13.85 11.09 9.76
C GLY A 29 -13.28 10.28 8.60
N ASP A 30 -12.91 11.00 7.55
CA ASP A 30 -12.30 10.41 6.36
C ASP A 30 -11.00 9.65 6.68
N THR A 31 -10.26 10.10 7.70
CA THR A 31 -9.04 9.42 8.16
C THR A 31 -9.30 7.98 8.60
N VAL A 32 -10.37 7.74 9.37
CA VAL A 32 -10.74 6.41 9.88
C VAL A 32 -11.19 5.51 8.73
N ASN A 33 -12.02 6.05 7.83
CA ASN A 33 -12.46 5.33 6.63
C ASN A 33 -11.29 4.96 5.72
N THR A 34 -10.33 5.86 5.55
CA THR A 34 -9.14 5.63 4.73
C THR A 34 -8.26 4.53 5.30
N ALA A 35 -8.02 4.52 6.62
CA ALA A 35 -7.29 3.43 7.28
C ALA A 35 -7.98 2.07 7.07
N ALA A 36 -9.30 1.99 7.24
CA ALA A 36 -10.06 0.76 7.01
C ALA A 36 -9.99 0.28 5.55
N ARG A 37 -9.99 1.19 4.59
CA ARG A 37 -9.86 0.83 3.17
C ARG A 37 -8.46 0.35 2.81
N LEU A 38 -7.41 0.92 3.40
CA LEU A 38 -6.04 0.40 3.24
C LEU A 38 -5.90 -1.00 3.85
N GLU A 39 -6.59 -1.27 4.97
CA GLU A 39 -6.66 -2.62 5.54
C GLU A 39 -7.25 -3.60 4.51
N GLY A 40 -8.40 -3.26 3.91
CA GLY A 40 -9.02 -4.08 2.87
C GLY A 40 -8.17 -4.25 1.61
N ALA A 41 -7.43 -3.20 1.20
CA ALA A 41 -6.57 -3.20 0.01
C ALA A 41 -5.48 -4.28 0.06
N ASN A 42 -4.95 -4.58 1.26
CA ASN A 42 -3.99 -5.66 1.49
C ASN A 42 -4.44 -7.01 0.89
N LYS A 43 -5.76 -7.29 0.84
CA LYS A 43 -6.26 -8.54 0.24
C LYS A 43 -6.02 -8.62 -1.27
N HIS A 44 -6.12 -7.48 -1.96
CA HIS A 44 -5.91 -7.39 -3.40
C HIS A 44 -4.42 -7.30 -3.75
N ILE A 45 -3.67 -6.59 -2.93
CA ILE A 45 -2.22 -6.38 -3.12
C ILE A 45 -1.42 -7.63 -2.71
N GLY A 46 -1.91 -8.38 -1.71
CA GLY A 46 -1.23 -9.55 -1.15
C GLY A 46 -0.35 -9.25 0.07
N THR A 47 -0.23 -7.98 0.46
CA THR A 47 0.51 -7.54 1.65
C THR A 47 -0.25 -7.80 2.95
N ARG A 48 0.43 -7.64 4.08
CA ARG A 48 -0.20 -7.65 5.41
C ARG A 48 -0.35 -6.25 6.01
N LEU A 49 0.54 -5.35 5.63
CA LEU A 49 0.62 -3.98 6.13
C LEU A 49 0.54 -3.05 4.92
N CYS A 50 -0.36 -2.08 4.98
CA CYS A 50 -0.49 -1.04 3.98
C CYS A 50 -0.58 0.31 4.68
N VAL A 51 0.38 1.18 4.42
CA VAL A 51 0.46 2.49 5.06
C VAL A 51 0.35 3.59 4.02
N SER A 52 -0.33 4.67 4.35
CA SER A 52 -0.43 5.84 3.47
C SER A 52 0.86 6.68 3.45
N GLY A 53 1.06 7.47 2.41
CA GLY A 53 2.14 8.46 2.28
C GLY A 53 2.35 9.35 3.52
N PRO A 54 1.30 9.96 4.13
CA PRO A 54 1.45 10.76 5.34
C PRO A 54 2.01 10.00 6.56
N VAL A 55 1.83 8.68 6.61
CA VAL A 55 2.42 7.83 7.66
C VAL A 55 3.88 7.58 7.33
N ALA A 56 4.17 7.11 6.10
CA ALA A 56 5.52 6.80 5.64
C ALA A 56 6.47 8.00 5.77
N SER A 57 6.00 9.21 5.43
CA SER A 57 6.79 10.44 5.54
C SER A 57 7.09 10.87 6.99
N SER A 58 6.23 10.48 7.94
CA SER A 58 6.41 10.82 9.36
C SER A 58 7.18 9.76 10.16
N ALA A 59 7.21 8.52 9.69
CA ALA A 59 7.79 7.38 10.38
C ALA A 59 9.23 7.10 9.89
N THR A 60 10.12 8.09 10.00
CA THR A 60 11.47 8.07 9.42
C THR A 60 12.39 6.96 9.95
N SER A 61 12.04 6.31 11.06
CA SER A 61 12.77 5.16 11.61
C SER A 61 12.47 3.84 10.91
N PHE A 62 11.55 3.83 9.94
CA PHE A 62 11.16 2.64 9.17
C PHE A 62 11.55 2.78 7.71
N VAL A 63 11.88 1.66 7.10
CA VAL A 63 12.04 1.55 5.65
C VAL A 63 10.69 1.16 5.05
N PHE A 64 10.32 1.80 3.96
CA PHE A 64 9.06 1.58 3.28
C PHE A 64 9.29 1.26 1.81
N ARG A 65 8.60 0.25 1.30
CA ARG A 65 8.53 -0.05 -0.13
C ARG A 65 7.30 0.61 -0.72
N PRO A 66 7.42 1.29 -1.87
CA PRO A 66 6.25 1.82 -2.54
C PRO A 66 5.41 0.69 -3.14
N ILE A 67 4.10 0.75 -2.90
CA ILE A 67 3.12 -0.15 -3.52
C ILE A 67 2.58 0.48 -4.82
N GLY A 68 2.30 1.78 -4.77
CA GLY A 68 1.61 2.51 -5.84
C GLY A 68 0.60 3.50 -5.30
N THR A 69 -0.11 4.16 -6.22
CA THR A 69 -1.20 5.07 -5.89
C THR A 69 -2.51 4.30 -5.94
N ILE A 70 -3.13 4.08 -4.78
CA ILE A 70 -4.37 3.32 -4.69
C ILE A 70 -5.56 4.25 -4.90
N PHE A 71 -6.33 3.99 -5.95
CA PHE A 71 -7.61 4.63 -6.20
C PHE A 71 -8.73 3.77 -5.61
N LEU A 72 -9.36 4.31 -4.57
CA LEU A 72 -10.46 3.67 -3.86
C LEU A 72 -11.79 4.12 -4.46
N LYS A 73 -12.77 3.21 -4.55
CA LYS A 73 -14.11 3.52 -5.00
C LYS A 73 -14.69 4.75 -4.28
N GLY A 74 -15.22 5.68 -5.06
CA GLY A 74 -15.85 6.91 -4.57
C GLY A 74 -14.88 7.99 -4.08
N LYS A 75 -13.57 7.84 -4.29
CA LYS A 75 -12.58 8.92 -4.11
C LYS A 75 -11.96 9.31 -5.44
N HIS A 76 -11.86 10.61 -5.67
CA HIS A 76 -11.17 11.17 -6.83
C HIS A 76 -9.65 11.25 -6.61
N GLU A 77 -9.23 11.36 -5.35
CA GLU A 77 -7.82 11.45 -4.98
C GLU A 77 -7.28 10.06 -4.65
N GLY A 78 -6.21 9.68 -5.34
CA GLY A 78 -5.48 8.46 -5.08
C GLY A 78 -4.62 8.58 -3.82
N ILE A 79 -4.44 7.47 -3.11
CA ILE A 79 -3.60 7.43 -1.91
C ILE A 79 -2.30 6.74 -2.25
N GLU A 80 -1.18 7.47 -2.16
CA GLU A 80 0.13 6.84 -2.18
C GLU A 80 0.23 5.85 -1.02
N ALA A 81 0.55 4.60 -1.36
CA ALA A 81 0.57 3.49 -0.43
C ALA A 81 1.93 2.81 -0.42
N PHE A 82 2.31 2.34 0.76
CA PHE A 82 3.59 1.74 1.03
C PHE A 82 3.43 0.51 1.92
N GLU A 83 4.38 -0.42 1.82
CA GLU A 83 4.54 -1.54 2.75
C GLU A 83 5.77 -1.27 3.62
N PRO A 84 5.67 -1.32 4.96
CA PRO A 84 6.84 -1.27 5.83
C PRO A 84 7.68 -2.55 5.68
N VAL A 85 8.98 -2.38 5.46
CA VAL A 85 9.92 -3.50 5.40
C VAL A 85 10.21 -4.00 6.80
N SER A 86 10.03 -5.30 7.02
CA SER A 86 10.46 -5.93 8.27
C SER A 86 11.98 -6.06 8.27
N THR A 87 12.65 -5.56 9.31
CA THR A 87 14.09 -5.77 9.52
C THR A 87 14.47 -7.24 9.71
N VAL A 88 13.51 -8.11 10.06
CA VAL A 88 13.72 -9.55 10.25
C VAL A 88 13.58 -10.32 8.94
N ALA A 89 12.79 -9.81 7.98
CA ALA A 89 12.57 -10.41 6.67
C ALA A 89 13.26 -9.65 5.53
N ALA A 90 14.06 -8.63 5.85
CA ALA A 90 14.79 -7.83 4.88
C ALA A 90 15.84 -8.70 4.19
N HIS A 91 15.72 -8.80 2.87
CA HIS A 91 16.72 -9.48 2.04
C HIS A 91 17.81 -8.47 1.67
N PRO A 92 19.10 -8.76 1.89
CA PRO A 92 20.18 -7.86 1.48
C PRO A 92 20.09 -7.53 -0.01
N GLY A 93 19.98 -6.25 -0.36
CA GLY A 93 19.93 -5.77 -1.75
C GLY A 93 18.58 -5.87 -2.47
N GLY A 94 17.63 -6.66 -1.98
CA GLY A 94 16.31 -6.82 -2.60
C GLY A 94 15.48 -5.52 -2.60
N GLU A 95 15.59 -4.75 -1.52
CA GLU A 95 14.84 -3.49 -1.35
C GLU A 95 15.33 -2.39 -2.28
N GLU A 96 16.64 -2.24 -2.42
CA GLU A 96 17.23 -1.26 -3.34
C GLU A 96 16.91 -1.61 -4.81
N ALA A 97 16.96 -2.90 -5.15
CA ALA A 97 16.59 -3.37 -6.48
C ALA A 97 15.08 -3.17 -6.75
N TYR A 98 14.22 -3.42 -5.76
CA TYR A 98 12.78 -3.14 -5.86
C TYR A 98 12.52 -1.65 -6.07
N GLU A 99 13.19 -0.78 -5.31
CA GLU A 99 13.04 0.68 -5.44
C GLU A 99 13.42 1.17 -6.83
N LYS A 100 14.53 0.67 -7.40
CA LYS A 100 14.95 0.97 -8.77
C LYS A 100 13.94 0.47 -9.81
N ALA A 101 13.46 -0.77 -9.68
CA ALA A 101 12.45 -1.33 -10.59
C ALA A 101 11.14 -0.53 -10.53
N PHE A 102 10.74 -0.11 -9.33
CA PHE A 102 9.55 0.70 -9.12
C PHE A 102 9.71 2.12 -9.70
N ALA A 103 10.89 2.72 -9.61
CA ALA A 103 11.18 4.02 -10.23
C ALA A 103 11.02 3.96 -11.77
N LEU A 104 11.55 2.92 -12.41
CA LEU A 104 11.34 2.67 -13.86
C LEU A 104 9.85 2.55 -14.19
N MET A 105 9.09 1.80 -13.39
CA MET A 105 7.65 1.66 -13.58
C MET A 105 6.90 2.99 -13.43
N LYS A 106 7.33 3.84 -12.49
CA LYS A 106 6.75 5.17 -12.27
C LYS A 106 7.00 6.11 -13.45
N GLU A 107 8.13 5.95 -14.14
CA GLU A 107 8.48 6.71 -15.34
C GLU A 107 7.86 6.13 -16.62
N GLY A 108 7.21 4.95 -16.53
CA GLY A 108 6.66 4.24 -17.69
C GLY A 108 7.74 3.61 -18.56
N ASP A 109 8.95 3.40 -18.03
CA ASP A 109 10.07 2.81 -18.76
C ASP A 109 9.81 1.30 -19.00
N PRO A 110 9.86 0.82 -20.26
CA PRO A 110 9.75 -0.61 -20.57
C PRO A 110 10.72 -1.52 -19.80
N ALA A 111 11.89 -1.00 -19.39
CA ALA A 111 12.88 -1.71 -18.60
C ALA A 111 12.35 -2.15 -17.21
N ALA A 112 11.26 -1.56 -16.73
CA ALA A 112 10.60 -1.98 -15.49
C ALA A 112 10.23 -3.47 -15.52
N SER A 113 9.75 -3.98 -16.66
CA SER A 113 9.34 -5.38 -16.78
C SER A 113 10.51 -6.34 -16.59
N GLU A 114 11.65 -6.03 -17.18
CA GLU A 114 12.88 -6.82 -17.03
C GLU A 114 13.41 -6.73 -15.59
N ALA A 115 13.44 -5.54 -15.01
CA ALA A 115 13.90 -5.34 -13.63
C ALA A 115 13.06 -6.13 -12.60
N PHE A 116 11.73 -6.13 -12.75
CA PHE A 116 10.86 -6.95 -11.90
C PHE A 116 10.98 -8.45 -12.17
N SER A 117 11.27 -8.86 -13.41
CA SER A 117 11.52 -10.27 -13.74
C SER A 117 12.77 -10.80 -13.03
N LEU A 118 13.86 -10.04 -13.02
CA LEU A 118 15.09 -10.41 -12.31
C LEU A 118 14.86 -10.53 -10.81
N LEU A 119 14.10 -9.60 -10.22
CA LEU A 119 13.69 -9.68 -8.81
C LEU A 119 12.86 -10.93 -8.49
N ALA A 120 11.99 -11.35 -9.42
CA ALA A 120 11.14 -12.52 -9.22
C ALA A 120 11.94 -13.84 -9.17
N GLU A 121 13.13 -13.91 -9.80
CA GLU A 121 14.00 -15.10 -9.74
C GLU A 121 14.49 -15.39 -8.33
N THR A 122 14.84 -14.35 -7.56
CA THR A 122 15.36 -14.48 -6.19
C THR A 122 14.29 -14.29 -5.10
N HIS A 123 13.14 -13.66 -5.43
CA HIS A 123 12.10 -13.30 -4.46
C HIS A 123 10.68 -13.71 -4.92
N HIS A 124 10.53 -14.88 -5.55
CA HIS A 124 9.25 -15.35 -6.12
C HIS A 124 8.05 -15.40 -5.16
N GLU A 125 8.27 -15.52 -3.84
CA GLU A 125 7.17 -15.53 -2.86
C GLU A 125 6.67 -14.11 -2.49
N ASP A 126 7.45 -13.08 -2.80
CA ASP A 126 7.15 -11.69 -2.47
C ASP A 126 5.86 -11.22 -3.17
N ALA A 127 4.91 -10.74 -2.37
CA ALA A 127 3.59 -10.38 -2.88
C ALA A 127 3.62 -9.15 -3.79
N LEU A 128 4.45 -8.15 -3.47
CA LEU A 128 4.54 -6.92 -4.25
C LEU A 128 5.23 -7.16 -5.59
N ILE A 129 6.32 -7.93 -5.61
CA ILE A 129 7.00 -8.29 -6.86
C ILE A 129 6.03 -9.02 -7.80
N ARG A 130 5.28 -10.01 -7.27
CA ARG A 130 4.26 -10.72 -8.06
C ARG A 130 3.15 -9.80 -8.55
N LEU A 131 2.69 -8.86 -7.72
CA LEU A 131 1.68 -7.88 -8.11
C LEU A 131 2.17 -7.01 -9.27
N GLN A 132 3.38 -6.44 -9.18
CA GLN A 132 3.88 -5.57 -10.24
C GLN A 132 4.15 -6.34 -11.53
N MET A 133 4.67 -7.57 -11.44
CA MET A 133 4.82 -8.45 -12.60
C MET A 133 3.49 -8.74 -13.29
N TYR A 134 2.46 -9.09 -12.50
CA TYR A 134 1.12 -9.28 -13.02
C TYR A 134 0.61 -8.02 -13.74
N ARG A 135 0.79 -6.84 -13.14
CA ARG A 135 0.34 -5.57 -13.74
C ARG A 135 1.08 -5.24 -15.04
N LEU A 136 2.41 -5.34 -15.05
CA LEU A 136 3.25 -5.05 -16.22
C LEU A 136 2.96 -6.01 -17.38
N SER A 137 2.81 -7.31 -17.10
CA SER A 137 2.42 -8.31 -18.12
C SER A 137 1.03 -8.07 -18.73
N HIS A 138 0.15 -7.31 -18.04
CA HIS A 138 -1.17 -6.93 -18.52
C HIS A 138 -1.20 -5.48 -19.06
N GLY A 139 -0.04 -4.90 -19.35
CA GLY A 139 0.09 -3.61 -20.02
C GLY A 139 -0.08 -2.40 -19.10
N ALA A 140 0.06 -2.55 -17.78
CA ALA A 140 0.10 -1.39 -16.89
C ALA A 140 1.34 -0.53 -17.20
N THR A 141 1.12 0.77 -17.39
CA THR A 141 2.19 1.76 -17.67
C THR A 141 2.35 2.78 -16.55
N SER A 142 1.60 2.66 -15.45
CA SER A 142 1.66 3.56 -14.29
C SER A 142 1.63 2.78 -12.98
N THR A 143 1.94 3.46 -11.88
CA THR A 143 1.86 2.91 -10.53
C THR A 143 0.45 2.96 -9.93
N ASP A 144 -0.55 3.35 -10.72
CA ASP A 144 -1.94 3.49 -10.25
C ASP A 144 -2.65 2.15 -10.13
N ILE A 145 -3.20 1.89 -8.95
CA ILE A 145 -3.91 0.66 -8.63
C ILE A 145 -5.37 1.01 -8.39
N ILE A 146 -6.21 0.65 -9.37
CA ILE A 146 -7.66 0.84 -9.28
C ILE A 146 -8.25 -0.40 -8.60
N LEU A 147 -8.73 -0.24 -7.37
CA LEU A 147 -9.41 -1.32 -6.65
C LEU A 147 -10.93 -1.19 -6.82
N GLY A 148 -11.51 -2.04 -7.67
CA GLY A 148 -12.95 -2.25 -7.76
C GLY A 148 -13.47 -3.14 -6.62
N GLU A 149 -14.78 -3.05 -6.32
CA GLU A 149 -15.43 -4.00 -5.41
C GLU A 149 -15.44 -5.43 -5.98
N LYS A 150 -15.45 -6.41 -5.07
CA LYS A 150 -15.96 -7.76 -5.37
C LYS A 150 -17.48 -7.74 -5.43
#